data_AF-A0A975H147-F1
#
_entry.id   AF-A0A975H147-F1
#
_cell.length_a   1.000
_cell.length_b   1.000
_cell.length_c   1.000
_cell.angle_alpha   90.00
_cell.angle_beta   90.00
_cell.angle_gamma   90.00
#
_symmetry.space_group_name_H-M   'P 1'
#
loop_
_entity.id
_entity.type
_entity.pdbx_description
1 polymer ?
#
loop_
_entity_poly.entity_id
_entity_poly.type
_entity_poly.pdbx_seq_one_letter_code
_entity_poly.pdbx_strand_id
1 'polypeptide(L)' 'MLDKKQVKAMFEKLSIFWFRLAFAFLGLFLLNIAGGFVGIYFPVNIASGLLLAILGIPGLAALCAFALFL' A
#
# COMPACT_ATOMS: atom_id res chain seq x y z
N MET A 1 25.01 -5.61 -22.83
CA MET A 1 24.31 -4.38 -23.25
C MET A 1 22.84 -4.55 -22.90
N LEU A 2 22.26 -3.64 -22.11
CA LEU A 2 20.84 -3.74 -21.76
C LEU A 2 20.01 -3.48 -23.02
N ASP A 3 19.12 -4.41 -23.35
CA ASP A 3 18.25 -4.26 -24.51
C ASP A 3 17.21 -3.15 -24.25
N LYS A 4 16.98 -2.26 -25.23
CA LYS A 4 16.04 -1.12 -25.08
C LYS A 4 14.63 -1.59 -24.68
N LYS A 5 14.24 -2.80 -25.08
CA LYS A 5 12.95 -3.41 -24.75
C LYS A 5 12.89 -3.84 -23.28
N GLN A 6 14.01 -4.34 -22.72
CA GLN A 6 14.13 -4.66 -21.30
C GLN A 6 14.07 -3.41 -20.41
N VAL A 7 14.75 -2.33 -20.80
CA VAL A 7 14.68 -1.04 -20.08
C VAL A 7 13.22 -0.57 -20.01
N LYS A 8 12.53 -0.56 -21.14
CA LYS A 8 11.12 -0.11 -21.21
C LYS A 8 10.21 -0.95 -20.31
N ALA A 9 10.33 -2.28 -20.36
CA ALA A 9 9.55 -3.17 -19.51
C ALA A 9 9.82 -2.97 -18.01
N MET A 10 11.07 -2.65 -17.65
CA MET A 10 11.44 -2.37 -16.26
C MET A 10 10.82 -1.06 -15.76
N PHE A 11 10.88 0.00 -16.57
CA PHE A 11 10.23 1.28 -16.25
C PHE A 11 8.71 1.17 -16.14
N GLU A 12 8.08 0.35 -16.98
CA GLU A 12 6.64 0.10 -16.91
C GLU A 12 6.25 -0.58 -15.59
N LYS A 13 6.95 -1.65 -15.21
CA LYS A 13 6.74 -2.31 -13.90
C LYS A 13 7.00 -1.37 -12.73
N LEU A 14 8.04 -0.55 -12.82
CA LEU A 14 8.36 0.44 -11.79
C LEU A 14 7.24 1.47 -11.67
N SER A 15 6.74 2.01 -12.79
CA SER A 15 5.62 2.96 -12.79
C SER A 15 4.36 2.37 -12.16
N ILE A 16 4.01 1.13 -12.52
CA ILE A 16 2.85 0.43 -11.92
C ILE A 16 3.06 0.25 -10.42
N PHE A 17 4.25 -0.14 -9.99
CA PHE A 17 4.57 -0.30 -8.58
C PHE A 17 4.44 1.01 -7.79
N TRP A 18 4.99 2.11 -8.30
CA TRP A 18 4.88 3.43 -7.68
C TRP A 18 3.43 3.92 -7.62
N PHE A 19 2.64 3.68 -8.66
CA PHE A 19 1.21 4.01 -8.66
C PHE A 19 0.46 3.21 -7.60
N ARG A 20 0.75 1.90 -7.50
CA ARG A 20 0.16 1.01 -6.50
C ARG A 20 0.56 1.40 -5.07
N LEU A 21 1.81 1.84 -4.89
CA LEU A 21 2.30 2.36 -3.60
C LEU A 21 1.59 3.66 -3.20
N ALA A 22 1.46 4.62 -4.12
CA ALA A 22 0.74 5.86 -3.85
C ALA A 22 -0.73 5.60 -3.49
N PHE A 23 -1.41 4.71 -4.22
CA PHE A 23 -2.77 4.29 -3.92
C PHE A 23 -2.89 3.54 -2.59
N ALA A 24 -1.88 2.75 -2.23
CA ALA A 24 -1.85 2.07 -0.93
C ALA A 24 -1.81 3.07 0.23
N PHE A 25 -0.96 4.09 0.12
CA PHE A 25 -0.92 5.18 1.10
C PHE A 25 -2.22 5.98 1.15
N LEU A 26 -2.81 6.29 0.00
CA LEU A 26 -4.11 6.96 -0.08
C LEU A 26 -5.20 6.14 0.65
N GLY A 27 -5.27 4.83 0.35
CA GLY A 27 -6.21 3.91 0.99
C GLY A 27 -6.01 3.82 2.49
N LEU A 28 -4.76 3.70 2.95
CA LEU A 28 -4.43 3.69 4.37
C LEU A 28 -4.80 4.98 5.09
N PHE A 29 -4.57 6.12 4.45
CA PHE A 29 -4.93 7.42 4.99
C PHE A 29 -6.45 7.57 5.14
N LEU A 30 -7.21 7.18 4.11
CA LEU A 30 -8.68 7.12 4.17
C LEU A 30 -9.16 6.17 5.28
N LEU A 31 -8.54 5.00 5.41
CA LEU A 31 -8.87 4.02 6.44
C LEU A 31 -8.59 4.56 7.85
N ASN A 32 -7.47 5.26 8.04
CA ASN A 32 -7.14 5.89 9.31
C ASN A 32 -8.15 6.97 9.69
N ILE A 33 -8.55 7.83 8.75
CA ILE A 33 -9.60 8.84 9.00
C ILE A 33 -10.92 8.16 9.33
N ALA A 34 -11.34 7.18 8.52
CA ALA A 34 -12.60 6.46 8.72
C ALA A 34 -12.64 5.72 10.06
N GLY A 35 -11.57 5.00 10.40
CA GLY A 35 -11.42 4.31 11.68
C GLY A 35 -11.36 5.28 12.86
N GLY A 36 -10.79 6.46 12.68
CA GLY A 36 -10.71 7.50 13.70
C GLY A 36 -12.07 7.92 14.24
N PHE A 37 -13.13 7.90 13.41
CA PHE A 37 -14.50 8.16 13.87
C PHE A 37 -15.05 7.09 14.84
N VAL A 38 -14.51 5.88 14.78
CA VAL A 38 -14.90 4.73 15.62
C VAL A 38 -13.87 4.45 16.72
N GLY A 39 -12.83 5.29 16.83
CA GLY A 39 -11.72 5.13 17.79
C GLY A 39 -10.64 4.13 17.39
N ILE A 40 -10.64 3.66 16.13
CA ILE A 40 -9.66 2.70 15.60
C ILE A 40 -8.64 3.45 14.74
N TYR A 41 -7.36 3.37 15.11
CA TYR A 41 -6.29 4.07 14.40
C TYR A 41 -5.44 3.11 13.57
N PHE A 42 -5.46 3.32 12.26
CA PHE A 42 -4.59 2.57 11.35
C PHE A 42 -3.23 3.26 11.21
N PRO A 43 -2.10 2.58 11.41
CA PRO A 43 -0.80 3.21 11.26
C PRO A 43 -0.59 3.61 9.79
N VAL A 44 -0.32 4.90 9.54
CA VAL A 44 0.03 5.42 8.21
C VAL A 44 1.53 5.67 8.18
N ASN A 45 2.30 4.64 7.81
CA ASN A 45 3.77 4.70 7.75
C ASN A 45 4.30 3.91 6.54
N ILE A 46 5.62 3.95 6.33
CA ILE A 46 6.25 3.25 5.19
C ILE A 46 6.01 1.75 5.24
N ALA A 47 6.07 1.12 6.41
CA ALA A 47 5.89 -0.33 6.53
C ALA A 47 4.47 -0.76 6.14
N SER A 48 3.44 -0.08 6.67
CA SER A 48 2.03 -0.33 6.36
C SER A 48 1.70 -0.01 4.90
N GLY A 49 2.18 1.13 4.38
CA GLY A 49 2.05 1.49 2.97
C GLY A 49 2.66 0.47 2.03
N LEU A 50 3.86 -0.02 2.35
CA LEU A 50 4.55 -1.06 1.56
C LEU A 50 3.84 -2.41 1.66
N LEU A 51 3.38 -2.80 2.85
CA LEU A 51 2.64 -4.05 3.07
C LEU A 51 1.37 -4.06 2.22
N LEU A 52 0.62 -2.97 2.24
CA LEU A 52 -0.60 -2.81 1.45
C LEU A 52 -0.30 -2.66 -0.06
N ALA A 53 0.82 -2.06 -0.44
CA ALA A 53 1.26 -1.98 -1.83
C ALA A 53 1.72 -3.33 -2.38
N ILE A 54 2.31 -4.22 -1.59
CA ILE A 54 2.77 -5.54 -2.03
C ILE A 54 1.61 -6.53 -2.02
N LEU A 55 0.89 -6.63 -0.90
CA LEU A 55 -0.19 -7.61 -0.73
C LEU A 55 -1.52 -7.13 -1.33
N GLY A 56 -1.80 -5.83 -1.38
CA GLY A 56 -3.10 -5.30 -1.81
C GLY A 56 -4.20 -5.60 -0.79
N ILE A 57 -5.29 -6.22 -1.25
CA ILE A 57 -6.48 -6.58 -0.45
C ILE A 57 -6.11 -7.44 0.78
N PRO A 58 -5.33 -8.55 0.65
CA PRO A 58 -4.92 -9.31 1.83
C PRO A 58 -4.06 -8.50 2.82
N GLY A 59 -3.31 -7.50 2.34
CA GLY A 59 -2.57 -6.59 3.21
C GLY A 59 -3.51 -5.67 4.00
N LEU A 60 -4.59 -5.20 3.37
CA LEU A 60 -5.63 -4.41 4.03
C LEU A 60 -6.36 -5.22 5.11
N ALA A 61 -6.72 -6.48 4.83
CA ALA A 61 -7.29 -7.39 5.82
C ALA A 61 -6.34 -7.62 7.01
N ALA A 62 -5.04 -7.81 6.76
CA ALA A 62 -4.05 -7.96 7.82
C ALA A 62 -3.96 -6.70 8.70
N LEU A 63 -3.96 -5.50 8.11
CA LEU A 63 -3.93 -4.24 8.86
C LEU A 63 -5.20 -4.03 9.68
N CYS A 64 -6.37 -4.41 9.18
CA CYS A 64 -7.61 -4.45 9.96
C CYS A 64 -7.55 -5.43 11.12
N ALA A 65 -7.00 -6.63 10.90
CA ALA A 65 -6.82 -7.60 11.98
C ALA A 65 -5.88 -7.05 13.06
N PHE A 66 -4.73 -6.46 12.68
CA PHE A 66 -3.82 -5.83 13.64
C PHE A 66 -4.47 -4.69 14.41
N ALA A 67 -5.23 -3.82 13.76
CA ALA A 67 -5.86 -2.67 14.42
C ALA A 67 -7.02 -3.05 15.37
N LEU A 68 -7.60 -4.25 15.21
CA LEU A 68 -8.73 -4.73 16.02
C LEU A 68 -8.32 -5.70 17.13
N PHE A 69 -7.27 -6.50 16.92
CA PHE A 69 -6.86 -7.58 17.83
C PHE A 69 -5.62 -7.26 18.68
N LEU A 70 -4.93 -6.14 18.41
CA LEU A 70 -3.70 -5.73 19.10
C LEU A 70 -3.84 -4.29 19.61
#